data_AF-A0A154VUI4-F1
#
_entry.id   AF-A0A154VUI4-F1
#
_cell.length_a   1.000
_cell.length_b   1.000
_cell.length_c   1.000
_cell.angle_alpha   90.00
_cell.angle_beta   90.00
_cell.angle_gamma   90.00
#
_symmetry.space_group_name_H-M   'P 1'
#
loop_
_entity.id
_entity.type
_entity.pdbx_description
1 polymer ?
#
loop_
_entity_poly.entity_id
_entity_poly.type
_entity_poly.pdbx_seq_one_letter_code
_entity_poly.pdbx_strand_id
1 'polypeptide(L)'
;MTTITHELATYIPQLRRYARALTGTQRGGDAYVKLCLETYLAEPERIQSGGDPRVQLYSLFHDVWSVVALTLPNIDEGGDADNDPLADGLQALPVLKRQILLLTRLEGFSISQTGDILGIDAEDVVRRRDEASLLLRRRLIDRQIALHAEVDEDEEVNGVALPGFHARNGHRSLNGNLRFS
;
A
#
# COMPACT_ATOMS: atom_id res chain seq x y z
N MET A 1 -21.10 -31.73 3.75
CA MET A 1 -19.88 -30.98 4.13
C MET A 1 -19.00 -30.57 2.94
N THR A 2 -19.18 -31.11 1.74
CA THR A 2 -18.33 -30.79 0.57
C THR A 2 -18.70 -29.49 -0.17
N THR A 3 -19.97 -29.07 -0.13
CA THR A 3 -20.44 -27.87 -0.85
C THR A 3 -19.76 -26.58 -0.37
N ILE A 4 -19.68 -26.36 0.94
CA ILE A 4 -19.01 -25.18 1.52
C ILE A 4 -17.52 -25.16 1.16
N THR A 5 -16.85 -26.31 1.21
CA THR A 5 -15.42 -26.39 0.85
C THR A 5 -15.17 -26.01 -0.61
N HIS A 6 -16.04 -26.45 -1.52
CA HIS A 6 -15.97 -26.07 -2.93
C HIS A 6 -16.25 -24.57 -3.14
N GLU A 7 -17.19 -24.01 -2.39
CA GLU A 7 -17.49 -22.57 -2.41
C GLU A 7 -16.31 -21.73 -1.91
N LEU A 8 -15.71 -22.12 -0.78
CA LEU A 8 -14.52 -21.46 -0.23
C LEU A 8 -13.34 -21.49 -1.21
N ALA A 9 -13.17 -22.60 -1.92
CA ALA A 9 -12.11 -22.74 -2.93
C ALA A 9 -12.19 -21.67 -4.03
N THR A 10 -13.39 -21.17 -4.35
CA THR A 10 -13.56 -20.09 -5.34
C THR A 10 -13.01 -18.74 -4.87
N TYR A 11 -12.91 -18.53 -3.55
CA TYR A 11 -12.39 -17.29 -2.95
C TYR A 11 -10.88 -17.32 -2.69
N ILE A 12 -10.24 -18.50 -2.72
CA ILE A 12 -8.79 -18.64 -2.44
C ILE A 12 -7.92 -17.74 -3.33
N PRO A 13 -8.15 -17.61 -4.66
CA PRO A 13 -7.33 -16.73 -5.50
C PRO A 13 -7.40 -15.25 -5.06
N GLN A 14 -8.59 -14.80 -4.66
CA GLN A 14 -8.81 -13.44 -4.17
C GLN A 14 -8.12 -13.24 -2.81
N LEU A 15 -8.27 -14.21 -1.90
CA LEU A 15 -7.61 -14.20 -0.61
C LEU A 15 -6.08 -14.17 -0.73
N ARG A 16 -5.50 -14.91 -1.70
CA ARG A 16 -4.06 -14.84 -1.99
C ARG A 16 -3.64 -13.46 -2.46
N ARG A 17 -4.38 -12.86 -3.41
CA ARG A 17 -4.10 -11.48 -3.87
C ARG A 17 -4.15 -10.49 -2.71
N TYR A 18 -5.18 -10.58 -1.88
CA TYR A 18 -5.32 -9.76 -0.67
C TYR A 18 -4.14 -9.95 0.30
N ALA A 19 -3.81 -11.18 0.66
CA ALA A 19 -2.74 -11.50 1.60
C ALA A 19 -1.37 -11.00 1.10
N ARG A 20 -1.12 -11.07 -0.21
CA ARG A 20 0.08 -10.51 -0.84
C ARG A 20 0.12 -8.99 -0.76
N ALA A 21 -1.00 -8.32 -1.06
CA ALA A 21 -1.08 -6.87 -0.93
C ALA A 21 -0.93 -6.40 0.54
N LEU A 22 -1.37 -7.21 1.50
CA LEU A 22 -1.24 -6.94 2.93
C LEU A 22 0.22 -7.08 3.40
N THR A 23 0.87 -8.21 3.07
CA THR A 23 2.25 -8.57 3.46
C THR A 23 3.33 -7.87 2.64
N GLY A 24 3.00 -7.43 1.44
CA GLY A 24 3.95 -6.88 0.48
C GLY A 24 4.80 -7.93 -0.24
N THR A 25 4.63 -9.23 0.06
CA THR A 25 5.44 -10.30 -0.54
C THR A 25 4.58 -11.47 -0.98
N GLN A 26 4.97 -12.14 -2.07
CA GLN A 26 4.28 -13.36 -2.49
C GLN A 26 4.40 -14.47 -1.43
N ARG A 27 5.60 -14.65 -0.89
CA ARG A 27 5.92 -15.72 0.06
C ARG A 27 5.17 -15.56 1.38
N GLY A 28 5.17 -14.36 1.95
CA GLY A 28 4.44 -14.05 3.17
C GLY A 28 2.94 -14.27 2.98
N GLY A 29 2.37 -13.65 1.94
CA GLY A 29 0.94 -13.76 1.65
C GLY A 29 0.47 -15.21 1.50
N ASP A 30 1.21 -16.02 0.73
CA ASP A 30 0.86 -17.44 0.52
C ASP A 30 1.02 -18.28 1.82
N ALA A 31 1.98 -17.93 2.70
CA ALA A 31 2.16 -18.60 3.99
C ALA A 31 0.98 -18.35 4.95
N TYR A 32 0.50 -17.10 5.05
CA TYR A 32 -0.68 -16.79 5.86
C TYR A 32 -1.95 -17.46 5.33
N VAL A 33 -2.13 -17.51 4.01
CA VAL A 33 -3.26 -18.22 3.41
C VAL A 33 -3.20 -19.70 3.72
N LYS A 34 -2.02 -20.32 3.62
CA LYS A 34 -1.84 -21.73 3.97
C LYS A 34 -2.23 -21.99 5.42
N LEU A 35 -1.74 -21.18 6.36
CA LEU A 35 -2.05 -21.34 7.78
C LEU A 35 -3.53 -21.11 8.09
N CYS A 36 -4.17 -20.15 7.43
CA CYS A 36 -5.62 -19.94 7.51
C CYS A 36 -6.39 -21.19 7.08
N LEU A 37 -6.00 -21.82 5.97
CA LEU A 37 -6.64 -23.05 5.48
C LEU A 37 -6.36 -24.25 6.39
N GLU A 38 -5.15 -24.38 6.93
CA GLU A 38 -4.83 -25.42 7.92
C GLU A 38 -5.67 -25.24 9.20
N THR A 39 -5.87 -24.01 9.65
CA THR A 39 -6.73 -23.68 10.79
C THR A 39 -8.19 -24.05 10.49
N TYR A 40 -8.70 -23.74 9.31
CA TYR A 40 -10.04 -24.16 8.89
C TYR A 40 -10.19 -25.69 8.82
N LEU A 41 -9.17 -26.40 8.34
CA LEU A 41 -9.21 -27.88 8.29
C LEU A 41 -9.20 -28.50 9.69
N ALA A 42 -8.56 -27.84 10.66
CA ALA A 42 -8.56 -28.27 12.06
C ALA A 42 -9.88 -27.92 12.80
N GLU A 43 -10.47 -26.75 12.51
CA GLU A 43 -11.66 -26.21 13.18
C GLU A 43 -12.72 -25.75 12.13
N PRO A 44 -13.35 -26.69 11.38
CA PRO A 44 -14.28 -26.34 10.31
C PRO A 44 -15.55 -25.63 10.79
N GLU A 45 -15.92 -25.79 12.07
CA GLU A 45 -17.05 -25.14 12.72
C GLU A 45 -16.94 -23.60 12.80
N ARG A 46 -15.74 -23.04 12.60
CA ARG A 46 -15.54 -21.59 12.53
C ARG A 46 -16.27 -20.93 11.35
N ILE A 47 -16.56 -21.69 10.30
CA ILE A 47 -17.38 -21.22 9.17
C ILE A 47 -18.76 -21.84 9.27
N GLN A 48 -19.73 -21.01 9.65
CA GLN A 48 -21.12 -21.37 9.87
C GLN A 48 -21.93 -21.25 8.57
N SER A 49 -22.86 -22.19 8.37
CA SER A 49 -23.70 -22.28 7.16
C SER A 49 -24.72 -21.13 6.97
N GLY A 50 -24.87 -20.24 7.94
CA GLY A 50 -25.88 -19.16 7.92
C GLY A 50 -25.33 -17.77 7.56
N GLY A 51 -24.01 -17.59 7.55
CA GLY A 51 -23.36 -16.34 7.19
C GLY A 51 -22.78 -16.36 5.79
N ASP A 52 -22.33 -15.20 5.30
CA ASP A 52 -21.58 -15.09 4.03
C ASP A 52 -20.24 -15.84 4.17
N PRO A 53 -20.00 -16.95 3.43
CA PRO A 53 -18.78 -17.74 3.55
C PRO A 53 -17.52 -16.93 3.23
N ARG A 54 -17.64 -15.93 2.36
CA ARG A 54 -16.53 -15.05 1.99
C ARG A 54 -16.13 -14.17 3.17
N VAL A 55 -17.09 -13.56 3.86
CA VAL A 55 -16.84 -12.71 5.04
C VAL A 55 -16.19 -13.55 6.16
N GLN A 56 -16.72 -14.74 6.40
CA GLN A 56 -16.21 -15.64 7.44
C GLN A 56 -14.79 -16.12 7.16
N LEU A 57 -14.47 -16.44 5.89
CA LEU A 57 -13.11 -16.80 5.49
C LEU A 57 -12.11 -15.67 5.76
N TYR A 58 -12.48 -14.43 5.43
CA TYR A 58 -11.62 -13.27 5.68
C TYR A 58 -11.50 -12.96 7.19
N SER A 59 -12.58 -13.12 7.96
CA SER A 59 -12.53 -13.00 9.42
C SER A 59 -11.56 -14.02 10.03
N LEU A 60 -11.65 -15.29 9.62
CA LEU A 60 -10.70 -16.34 10.04
C LEU A 60 -9.25 -16.00 9.67
N PHE A 61 -9.03 -15.48 8.46
CA PHE A 61 -7.70 -15.04 8.04
C PHE A 61 -7.16 -13.94 8.97
N HIS A 62 -7.99 -12.97 9.36
CA HIS A 62 -7.60 -11.88 10.26
C HIS A 62 -7.33 -12.35 11.69
N ASP A 63 -8.09 -13.33 12.19
CA ASP A 63 -7.82 -13.97 13.47
C ASP A 63 -6.43 -14.62 13.47
N VAL A 64 -6.16 -15.46 12.46
CA VAL A 64 -4.86 -16.13 12.31
C VAL A 64 -3.73 -15.10 12.15
N TRP A 65 -3.93 -14.09 11.30
CA TRP A 65 -2.98 -13.01 11.11
C TRP A 65 -2.63 -12.31 12.42
N SER A 66 -3.63 -11.98 13.24
CA SER A 66 -3.42 -11.25 14.49
C SER A 66 -2.55 -12.05 15.47
N VAL A 67 -2.77 -13.36 15.58
CA VAL A 67 -2.00 -14.25 16.45
C VAL A 67 -0.57 -14.42 15.95
N VAL A 68 -0.41 -14.59 14.63
CA VAL A 68 0.88 -14.85 14.01
C VAL A 68 1.75 -13.58 14.00
N ALA A 69 1.17 -12.42 13.70
CA ALA A 69 1.89 -11.15 13.75
C ALA A 69 2.45 -10.84 15.14
N LEU A 70 1.81 -11.34 16.21
CA LEU A 70 2.30 -11.21 17.59
C LEU A 70 3.41 -12.23 17.93
N THR A 71 3.44 -13.39 17.27
CA THR A 71 4.31 -14.52 17.64
C THR A 71 5.50 -14.73 16.72
N LEU A 72 5.38 -14.37 15.43
CA LEU A 72 6.39 -14.57 14.39
C LEU A 72 6.44 -13.35 13.45
N PRO A 73 7.09 -12.25 13.88
CA PRO A 73 7.10 -10.99 13.12
C PRO A 73 7.85 -11.04 11.78
N ASN A 74 8.60 -12.12 11.49
CA ASN A 74 9.54 -12.20 10.36
C ASN A 74 9.09 -13.14 9.20
N ILE A 75 7.82 -13.56 9.17
CA ILE A 75 7.32 -14.39 8.05
C ILE A 75 7.41 -13.65 6.70
N ASP A 76 7.45 -12.31 6.74
CA ASP A 76 7.48 -11.41 5.58
C ASP A 76 8.89 -11.01 5.10
N GLU A 77 9.97 -11.60 5.67
CA GLU A 77 11.34 -11.33 5.21
C GLU A 77 11.60 -11.98 3.84
N GLY A 78 11.31 -11.25 2.77
CA GLY A 78 11.51 -11.70 1.39
C GLY A 78 10.81 -10.78 0.41
N GLY A 79 11.32 -9.55 0.27
CA GLY A 79 10.79 -8.57 -0.65
C GLY A 79 10.99 -8.99 -2.11
N ASP A 80 9.91 -9.33 -2.79
CA ASP A 80 9.84 -9.12 -4.24
C ASP A 80 9.69 -7.60 -4.41
N ALA A 81 10.81 -6.90 -4.61
CA ALA A 81 10.81 -5.46 -4.83
C ALA A 81 10.21 -5.14 -6.20
N ASP A 82 8.90 -5.30 -6.32
CA ASP A 82 8.15 -4.65 -7.38
C ASP A 82 8.23 -3.14 -7.08
N ASN A 83 8.87 -2.38 -7.96
CA ASN A 83 8.95 -0.90 -7.87
C ASN A 83 7.58 -0.27 -8.17
N ASP A 84 6.49 -0.81 -7.60
CA ASP A 84 5.16 -0.25 -7.69
C ASP A 84 5.00 0.82 -6.60
N PRO A 85 4.91 2.12 -6.95
CA PRO A 85 4.74 3.20 -5.98
C PRO A 85 3.48 3.03 -5.13
N LEU A 86 2.45 2.35 -5.65
CA LEU A 86 1.23 2.05 -4.91
C LEU A 86 1.47 0.99 -3.84
N ALA A 87 2.20 -0.08 -4.16
CA ALA A 87 2.57 -1.12 -3.20
C ALA A 87 3.43 -0.54 -2.06
N ASP A 88 4.45 0.25 -2.40
CA ASP A 88 5.28 0.97 -1.42
C ASP A 88 4.43 1.89 -0.53
N GLY A 89 3.53 2.67 -1.15
CA GLY A 89 2.64 3.57 -0.46
C GLY A 89 1.72 2.86 0.53
N LEU A 90 1.19 1.69 0.16
CA LEU A 90 0.36 0.84 1.01
C LEU A 90 1.16 0.24 2.16
N GLN A 91 2.38 -0.26 1.90
CA GLN A 91 3.25 -0.84 2.92
C GLN A 91 3.70 0.19 3.97
N ALA A 92 3.71 1.48 3.63
CA ALA A 92 4.02 2.55 4.57
C ALA A 92 2.82 3.01 5.43
N LEU A 93 1.61 2.47 5.20
CA LEU A 93 0.44 2.75 6.03
C LEU A 93 0.43 1.91 7.32
N PRO A 94 -0.17 2.42 8.41
CA PRO A 94 -0.50 1.60 9.58
C PRO A 94 -1.30 0.35 9.17
N VAL A 95 -0.98 -0.80 9.78
CA VAL A 95 -1.55 -2.12 9.41
C VAL A 95 -3.07 -2.08 9.29
N LEU A 96 -3.77 -1.59 10.32
CA LEU A 96 -5.24 -1.56 10.31
C LEU A 96 -5.82 -0.67 9.18
N LYS A 97 -5.16 0.44 8.85
CA LYS A 97 -5.58 1.32 7.75
C LYS A 97 -5.39 0.66 6.39
N ARG A 98 -4.29 -0.08 6.24
CA ARG A 98 -4.00 -0.89 5.04
C ARG A 98 -5.05 -1.98 4.86
N GLN A 99 -5.34 -2.74 5.92
CA GLN A 99 -6.38 -3.78 5.93
C GLN A 99 -7.73 -3.22 5.48
N ILE A 100 -8.18 -2.11 6.06
CA ILE A 100 -9.45 -1.47 5.71
C ILE A 100 -9.48 -1.03 4.24
N LEU A 101 -8.40 -0.42 3.73
CA LEU A 101 -8.34 -0.02 2.31
C LEU A 101 -8.39 -1.22 1.38
N LEU A 102 -7.63 -2.27 1.68
CA LEU A 102 -7.59 -3.47 0.84
C LEU A 102 -8.94 -4.20 0.86
N LEU A 103 -9.58 -4.37 2.03
CA LEU A 103 -10.89 -4.99 2.11
C LEU A 103 -11.96 -4.21 1.33
N THR A 104 -11.97 -2.88 1.45
CA THR A 104 -13.00 -2.04 0.82
C THR A 104 -12.74 -1.73 -0.65
N ARG A 105 -11.49 -1.47 -1.06
CA ARG A 105 -11.13 -1.03 -2.41
C ARG A 105 -10.66 -2.16 -3.32
N LEU A 106 -9.90 -3.12 -2.79
CA LEU A 106 -9.37 -4.23 -3.58
C LEU A 106 -10.36 -5.39 -3.63
N GLU A 107 -10.93 -5.76 -2.47
CA GLU A 107 -11.84 -6.90 -2.34
C GLU A 107 -13.32 -6.51 -2.46
N GLY A 108 -13.64 -5.22 -2.36
CA GLY A 108 -14.99 -4.71 -2.58
C GLY A 108 -15.99 -5.08 -1.48
N PHE A 109 -15.52 -5.36 -0.26
CA PHE A 109 -16.41 -5.54 0.88
C PHE A 109 -17.11 -4.23 1.25
N SER A 110 -18.36 -4.34 1.69
CA SER A 110 -19.07 -3.21 2.27
C SER A 110 -18.44 -2.78 3.60
N ILE A 111 -18.81 -1.60 4.09
CA ILE A 111 -18.35 -1.09 5.38
C ILE A 111 -18.77 -2.01 6.52
N SER A 112 -20.01 -2.52 6.48
CA SER A 112 -20.50 -3.47 7.49
C SER A 112 -19.68 -4.75 7.48
N GLN A 113 -19.52 -5.38 6.31
CA GLN A 113 -18.73 -6.61 6.17
C GLN A 113 -17.27 -6.41 6.59
N THR A 114 -16.68 -5.25 6.28
CA THR A 114 -15.31 -4.92 6.71
C THR A 114 -15.23 -4.80 8.23
N GLY A 115 -16.25 -4.22 8.86
CA GLY A 115 -16.38 -4.17 10.32
C GLY A 115 -16.49 -5.57 10.93
N ASP A 116 -17.34 -6.43 10.34
CA ASP A 116 -17.51 -7.82 10.75
C ASP A 116 -16.20 -8.62 10.63
N ILE A 117 -15.43 -8.42 9.56
CA ILE A 117 -14.14 -9.09 9.33
C ILE A 117 -13.09 -8.67 10.36
N LEU A 118 -13.05 -7.38 10.70
CA LEU A 118 -12.00 -6.79 11.54
C LEU A 118 -12.38 -6.67 13.03
N GLY A 119 -13.63 -6.98 13.39
CA GLY A 119 -14.15 -6.83 14.76
C GLY A 119 -14.22 -5.38 15.23
N ILE A 120 -14.54 -4.44 14.33
CA ILE A 120 -14.64 -3.00 14.65
C ILE A 120 -15.95 -2.40 14.11
N ASP A 121 -16.40 -1.31 14.72
CA ASP A 121 -17.65 -0.65 14.34
C ASP A 121 -17.58 -0.04 12.93
N ALA A 122 -18.72 -0.06 12.23
CA ALA A 122 -18.83 0.48 10.87
C ALA A 122 -18.44 1.97 10.77
N GLU A 123 -18.73 2.78 11.79
CA GLU A 123 -18.32 4.19 11.84
C GLU A 123 -16.80 4.33 11.87
N ASP A 124 -16.13 3.46 12.65
CA ASP A 124 -14.69 3.42 12.75
C ASP A 124 -14.03 2.94 11.45
N VAL A 125 -14.66 2.00 10.74
CA VAL A 125 -14.24 1.60 9.39
C VAL A 125 -14.26 2.81 8.45
N VAL A 126 -15.36 3.57 8.40
CA VAL A 126 -15.47 4.75 7.52
C VAL A 126 -14.39 5.77 7.84
N ARG A 127 -14.29 6.17 9.11
CA ARG A 127 -13.30 7.13 9.59
C ARG A 127 -11.88 6.72 9.21
N ARG A 128 -11.49 5.49 9.53
CA ARG A 128 -10.15 4.98 9.26
C ARG A 128 -9.87 4.80 7.77
N ARG A 129 -10.86 4.40 6.97
CA ARG A 129 -10.76 4.30 5.51
C ARG A 129 -10.48 5.67 4.89
N ASP A 130 -11.17 6.70 5.33
CA ASP A 130 -11.03 8.05 4.78
C ASP A 130 -9.66 8.63 5.15
N GLU A 131 -9.24 8.46 6.41
CA GLU A 131 -7.89 8.81 6.84
C GLU A 131 -6.81 8.04 6.06
N ALA A 132 -7.01 6.74 5.84
CA ALA A 132 -6.07 5.91 5.08
C ALA A 132 -5.95 6.38 3.63
N SER A 133 -7.07 6.73 2.99
CA SER A 133 -7.12 7.23 1.62
C SER A 133 -6.34 8.56 1.49
N LEU A 134 -6.48 9.46 2.46
CA LEU A 134 -5.75 10.72 2.49
C LEU A 134 -4.24 10.49 2.68
N LEU A 135 -3.84 9.61 3.59
CA LEU A 135 -2.44 9.28 3.83
C LEU A 135 -1.78 8.66 2.59
N LEU A 136 -2.46 7.71 1.94
CA LEU A 136 -1.95 7.08 0.73
C LEU A 136 -1.78 8.09 -0.40
N ARG A 137 -2.82 8.91 -0.65
CA ARG A 137 -2.77 9.96 -1.66
C ARG A 137 -1.65 10.95 -1.41
N ARG A 138 -1.46 11.39 -0.15
CA ARG A 138 -0.38 12.31 0.22
C ARG A 138 0.98 11.72 -0.10
N ARG A 139 1.21 10.46 0.28
CA ARG A 139 2.48 9.75 0.00
C ARG A 139 2.77 9.63 -1.50
N LEU A 140 1.76 9.29 -2.30
CA LEU A 140 1.93 9.18 -3.75
C LEU A 140 2.31 10.52 -4.38
N ILE A 141 1.69 11.62 -3.92
CA ILE A 141 2.04 12.98 -4.38
C ILE A 141 3.46 13.35 -3.96
N ASP A 142 3.81 13.14 -2.68
CA ASP A 142 5.14 13.49 -2.17
C ASP A 142 6.25 12.75 -2.93
N ARG A 143 6.04 11.47 -3.27
CA ARG A 143 7.00 10.71 -4.09
C ARG A 143 7.08 11.19 -5.53
N GLN A 144 5.96 11.56 -6.14
CA GLN A 144 5.96 12.10 -7.49
C GLN A 144 6.72 13.44 -7.57
N ILE A 145 6.55 14.30 -6.56
CA ILE A 145 7.30 15.57 -6.46
C ILE A 145 8.80 15.30 -6.30
N ALA A 146 9.19 14.35 -5.43
CA ALA A 146 10.59 14.00 -5.22
C ALA A 146 11.25 13.49 -6.52
N LEU A 147 10.56 12.63 -7.27
CA LEU A 147 11.04 12.12 -8.56
C LEU A 147 11.19 13.23 -9.62
N HIS A 148 10.30 14.22 -9.64
CA HIS A 148 10.43 15.33 -10.59
C HIS A 148 11.57 16.29 -10.21
N ALA A 149 11.79 16.56 -8.92
CA ALA A 149 12.88 17.41 -8.46
C ALA A 149 14.27 16.83 -8.80
N GLU A 150 14.43 15.50 -8.74
CA GLU A 150 15.68 14.82 -9.12
C GLU A 150 15.97 14.93 -10.63
N VAL A 151 14.93 14.94 -11.47
CA VAL A 151 15.08 15.12 -12.93
C VAL A 151 15.46 16.56 -13.29
N ASP A 152 14.88 17.56 -12.61
CA ASP A 152 15.13 18.97 -12.89
C ASP A 152 16.58 19.40 -12.52
N GLU A 153 17.20 18.78 -11.50
CA GLU A 153 18.60 19.09 -11.12
C GLU A 153 19.64 18.54 -12.12
N ASP A 154 19.37 17.41 -12.79
CA ASP A 154 20.30 16.82 -13.77
C ASP A 154 20.32 17.57 -15.12
N GLU A 155 19.27 18.32 -15.46
CA GLU A 155 19.20 19.09 -16.70
C GLU A 155 20.02 20.41 -16.62
N GLU A 156 20.18 21.00 -15.43
CA GLU A 156 20.95 22.24 -15.24
C GLU A 156 22.48 22.01 -15.33
N VAL A 157 22.95 20.77 -15.11
CA VAL A 157 24.38 20.39 -15.20
C VAL A 157 24.79 20.01 -16.64
N ASN A 158 23.84 19.58 -17.48
CA ASN A 158 24.06 19.35 -18.92
C ASN A 158 23.77 20.61 -19.74
N GLY A 159 24.41 21.71 -19.35
CA GLY A 159 24.49 22.93 -20.15
C GLY A 159 25.20 22.66 -21.48
N VAL A 160 24.47 22.21 -22.49
CA VAL A 160 24.79 22.52 -23.88
C VAL A 160 24.76 24.04 -23.96
N ALA A 161 25.94 24.65 -23.95
CA ALA A 161 26.11 26.04 -24.31
C ALA A 161 25.64 26.22 -25.75
N LEU A 162 24.37 26.60 -25.92
CA LEU A 162 23.85 27.02 -27.22
C LEU A 162 24.63 28.27 -27.65
N PRO A 163 25.37 28.23 -28.78
CA PRO A 163 26.14 29.37 -29.21
C PRO A 163 25.22 30.42 -29.82
N GLY A 164 25.22 31.60 -29.20
CA GLY A 164 25.03 32.86 -29.92
C GLY A 164 23.58 33.37 -29.98
N PHE A 165 23.16 34.09 -28.94
CA PHE A 165 22.28 35.23 -29.15
C PHE A 165 23.02 36.50 -28.71
N HIS A 166 23.55 37.24 -29.69
CA HIS A 166 24.14 38.55 -29.48
C HIS A 166 23.02 39.55 -29.12
N ALA A 167 22.83 39.83 -27.84
CA ALA A 167 22.16 41.05 -27.41
C ALA A 167 23.18 42.19 -27.37
N ARG A 168 23.35 42.87 -28.52
CA ARG A 168 23.83 44.26 -28.56
C ARG A 168 22.83 45.11 -27.77
N ASN A 169 23.27 45.75 -26.70
CA ASN A 169 23.19 47.21 -26.51
C ASN A 169 23.42 47.59 -25.04
N GLY A 170 24.18 48.67 -24.85
CA GLY A 170 24.01 49.54 -23.69
C GLY A 170 25.26 49.82 -22.87
N HIS A 171 26.14 50.66 -23.42
CA HIS A 171 27.17 51.36 -22.64
C HIS A 171 26.58 52.02 -21.38
N ARG A 172 27.25 51.85 -20.24
CA ARG A 172 27.55 53.00 -19.35
C ARG A 172 28.81 52.75 -18.53
N SER A 173 29.85 53.47 -18.93
CA SER A 173 31.11 53.58 -18.21
C SER A 173 30.90 54.45 -16.96
N LEU A 174 31.26 53.94 -15.79
CA LEU A 174 31.55 54.71 -14.60
C LEU A 174 32.87 54.19 -14.01
N ASN A 175 33.98 54.54 -14.66
CA ASN A 175 35.29 54.46 -14.03
C ASN A 175 35.50 55.73 -13.20
N GLY A 176 35.23 55.61 -11.91
CA GLY A 176 35.90 56.43 -10.90
C GLY A 176 37.33 55.90 -10.76
N ASN A 177 38.32 56.75 -11.05
CA ASN A 177 39.70 56.48 -10.65
C ASN A 177 40.25 57.69 -9.91
N LEU A 178 40.18 57.61 -8.59
CA LEU A 178 41.01 58.35 -7.65
C LEU A 178 42.44 57.82 -7.76
N ARG A 179 43.43 58.68 -8.03
CA ARG A 179 44.76 58.63 -7.38
C ARG A 179 45.66 59.84 -7.72
N PHE A 180 45.91 60.62 -6.66
CA PHE A 180 47.12 61.35 -6.26
C PHE A 180 48.36 61.33 -7.17
N SER A 181 48.83 62.49 -7.64
CA SER A 181 49.83 63.38 -7.00
C SER A 181 50.07 64.61 -7.88
#